data_AF-A0A7S1QQJ4-F1
#
_entry.id   AF-A0A7S1QQJ4-F1
#
_cell.length_a   1.000
_cell.length_b   1.000
_cell.length_c   1.000
_cell.angle_alpha   90.00
_cell.angle_beta   90.00
_cell.angle_gamma   90.00
#
_symmetry.space_group_name_H-M   'P 1'
#
loop_
_entity.id
_entity.type
_entity.pdbx_description
1 polymer ?
#
loop_
_entity_poly.entity_id
_entity_poly.type
_entity_poly.pdbx_seq_one_letter_code
_entity_poly.pdbx_strand_id
1 'polypeptide(L)'
;SEAGEVSRENSAGNRRPAGMPFRSFTSDSLGGTDNVMEFSSSVYYCDEGDGAVELEVIRLGNATAPCAVQYITRDRSAVAGKKYCAAHGVLEFSPGESSKVLRIGILEDNSFDATLEFEVILSRAFNAGLGAYLHTCRVMICDNDAFPTNRFATKLHAQKITEVPQWPLMCEFWRMSLADKTFRRRALKNIVSDQLGNFNYVLTTLLMNFLIDHVLRPADGSPPPSNAAEMVYIIVSVGIAPHIILWLMDRMSMKRRVKGMVVSRLQANLLRKFLNYNEASRNVVSTSDLTMAITRDVPELAQDGLVPCFAILQNVGLLAILSTLAIRQMGDALYIAIAIFLGAPISMMLFLAYRHKGTSERRQKSFRRQTELVGYLQQTIDCYRLIADYAQGPTVVNAFSDKIKACNDAGLRAALWEMTNQHFAPLMRTLICGSFILLTFQNILGGAPLGEFVTGVALCTKIGHCYESVYNQVLRIEQAMAPLHNVVFYMNLPVDVPERMKNSRRLLEEAGKLRKLAVARRSSVVS
;
A
#
# COMPACT_ATOMS: atom_id res chain seq x y z
N SER A 1 54.42 -4.41 22.01
CA SER A 1 55.12 -5.08 23.11
C SER A 1 54.09 -5.39 24.17
N GLU A 2 53.95 -6.68 24.49
CA GLU A 2 53.36 -7.30 25.70
C GLU A 2 51.90 -6.92 26.05
N ALA A 3 50.93 -7.83 25.91
CA ALA A 3 50.62 -9.00 26.76
C ALA A 3 50.07 -8.58 28.15
N GLY A 4 48.99 -9.12 28.69
CA GLY A 4 48.06 -10.18 28.28
C GLY A 4 47.02 -10.45 29.39
N GLU A 5 45.96 -11.20 29.01
CA GLU A 5 45.16 -12.13 29.86
C GLU A 5 44.28 -11.50 30.99
N VAL A 6 42.97 -11.77 31.12
CA VAL A 6 42.24 -13.04 31.22
C VAL A 6 40.74 -12.83 30.96
N SER A 7 40.14 -13.67 30.11
CA SER A 7 38.83 -14.33 30.32
C SER A 7 38.55 -15.28 29.15
N ARG A 8 38.88 -16.56 29.36
CA ARG A 8 38.62 -17.72 28.49
C ARG A 8 37.38 -18.46 29.01
N GLU A 9 36.48 -18.83 28.08
CA GLU A 9 35.48 -19.93 28.06
C GLU A 9 34.36 -19.44 27.13
N ASN A 10 33.98 -20.03 25.98
CA ASN A 10 34.07 -21.37 25.44
C ASN A 10 34.19 -21.29 23.91
N SER A 11 35.28 -21.82 23.34
CA SER A 11 35.33 -22.17 21.91
C SER A 11 36.12 -23.46 21.71
N ALA A 12 35.44 -24.59 21.86
CA ALA A 12 35.80 -25.85 21.23
C ALA A 12 34.67 -26.10 20.22
N GLY A 13 34.88 -26.05 18.90
CA GLY A 13 35.84 -26.85 18.17
C GLY A 13 35.04 -27.96 17.49
N ASN A 14 34.71 -27.80 16.19
CA ASN A 14 34.40 -28.98 15.39
C ASN A 14 34.78 -28.79 13.92
N ARG A 15 35.86 -29.49 13.56
CA ARG A 15 36.34 -29.68 12.19
C ARG A 15 35.30 -30.50 11.43
N ARG A 16 35.14 -30.21 10.13
CA ARG A 16 34.36 -31.05 9.21
C ARG A 16 35.02 -32.44 9.12
N PRO A 17 34.29 -33.56 9.27
CA PRO A 17 34.76 -34.83 8.75
C PRO A 17 34.41 -34.93 7.26
N ALA A 18 35.44 -35.06 6.43
CA ALA A 18 35.32 -35.56 5.08
C ALA A 18 35.07 -37.08 5.15
N GLY A 19 34.15 -37.58 4.31
CA GLY A 19 33.97 -39.00 4.05
C GLY A 19 33.17 -39.77 5.11
N MET A 20 31.84 -39.76 4.98
CA MET A 20 31.02 -40.90 5.39
C MET A 20 30.15 -41.32 4.20
N PRO A 21 30.01 -42.63 3.92
CA PRO A 21 29.13 -43.10 2.87
C PRO A 21 27.70 -42.69 3.22
N PHE A 22 26.93 -42.41 2.16
CA PHE A 22 25.49 -42.20 2.21
C PHE A 22 24.84 -43.33 3.02
N ARG A 23 24.51 -43.08 4.29
CA ARG A 23 23.64 -43.97 5.07
C ARG A 23 22.28 -43.85 4.42
N SER A 24 21.96 -44.82 3.57
CA SER A 24 20.58 -45.13 3.20
C SER A 24 19.76 -45.10 4.48
N PHE A 25 18.71 -44.30 4.52
CA PHE A 25 17.67 -44.42 5.52
C PHE A 25 17.13 -45.85 5.43
N THR A 26 17.64 -46.72 6.30
CA THR A 26 17.03 -48.02 6.55
C THR A 26 15.72 -47.75 7.25
N SER A 27 14.67 -48.19 6.57
CA SER A 27 13.33 -48.43 7.08
C SER A 27 13.37 -49.11 8.45
N ASP A 28 13.31 -48.36 9.53
CA ASP A 28 13.11 -48.91 10.88
C ASP A 28 11.99 -48.16 11.60
N SER A 29 10.79 -48.34 11.06
CA SER A 29 9.54 -48.57 11.80
C SER A 29 8.44 -49.04 10.84
N LEU A 30 8.78 -49.98 9.93
CA LEU A 30 7.81 -50.67 9.08
C LEU A 30 7.28 -51.89 9.86
N GLY A 31 6.30 -51.64 10.72
CA GLY A 31 5.22 -52.61 10.86
C GLY A 31 4.51 -52.63 9.50
N GLY A 32 4.62 -53.75 8.79
CA GLY A 32 4.20 -53.89 7.39
C GLY A 32 2.75 -53.48 7.16
N THR A 33 2.54 -52.31 6.58
CA THR A 33 1.33 -51.99 5.84
C THR A 33 1.76 -51.52 4.47
N ASP A 34 1.44 -52.28 3.42
CA ASP A 34 1.62 -51.91 2.00
C ASP A 34 0.78 -50.68 1.58
N ASN A 35 0.25 -49.94 2.54
CA ASN A 35 -0.73 -48.89 2.36
C ASN A 35 -0.04 -47.54 2.43
N VAL A 36 -0.24 -46.70 1.42
CA VAL A 36 0.30 -45.34 1.38
C VAL A 36 -0.83 -44.35 1.20
N MET A 37 -0.86 -43.32 2.04
CA MET A 37 -1.81 -42.21 1.99
C MET A 37 -1.16 -40.98 1.40
N GLU A 38 -1.80 -40.40 0.39
CA GLU A 38 -1.32 -39.20 -0.28
C GLU A 38 -2.45 -38.40 -0.94
N PHE A 39 -2.20 -37.14 -1.25
CA PHE A 39 -3.10 -36.36 -2.10
C PHE A 39 -3.03 -36.82 -3.56
N SER A 40 -4.15 -36.74 -4.26
CA SER A 40 -4.25 -37.05 -5.69
C SER A 40 -3.41 -36.09 -6.56
N SER A 41 -3.17 -34.87 -6.09
CA SER A 41 -2.30 -33.88 -6.73
C SER A 41 -1.49 -33.08 -5.70
N SER A 42 -0.34 -32.57 -6.11
CA SER A 42 0.47 -31.64 -5.31
C SER A 42 -0.08 -30.21 -5.31
N VAL A 43 -0.89 -29.85 -6.30
CA VAL A 43 -1.50 -28.52 -6.45
C VAL A 43 -2.98 -28.66 -6.80
N TYR A 44 -3.82 -27.92 -6.08
CA TYR A 44 -5.24 -27.75 -6.35
C TYR A 44 -5.54 -26.29 -6.63
N TYR A 45 -6.60 -26.04 -7.40
CA TYR A 45 -7.02 -24.70 -7.79
C TYR A 45 -8.50 -24.50 -7.49
N CYS A 46 -8.81 -23.39 -6.83
CA CYS A 46 -10.16 -22.95 -6.56
C CYS A 46 -10.34 -21.49 -6.95
N ASP A 47 -11.54 -21.14 -7.41
CA ASP A 47 -11.97 -19.74 -7.46
C ASP A 47 -12.48 -19.32 -6.08
N GLU A 48 -12.33 -18.04 -5.76
CA GLU A 48 -12.81 -17.48 -4.50
C GLU A 48 -14.33 -17.68 -4.32
N GLY A 49 -15.10 -17.69 -5.41
CA GLY A 49 -16.54 -17.95 -5.42
C GLY A 49 -16.98 -19.42 -5.35
N ASP A 50 -16.07 -20.39 -5.29
CA ASP A 50 -16.44 -21.82 -5.22
C ASP A 50 -17.04 -22.22 -3.84
N GLY A 51 -16.83 -21.40 -2.81
CA GLY A 51 -17.27 -21.63 -1.43
C GLY A 51 -16.49 -22.72 -0.68
N ALA A 52 -16.02 -23.77 -1.36
CA ALA A 52 -15.10 -24.76 -0.81
C ALA A 52 -14.23 -25.41 -1.89
N VAL A 53 -13.00 -25.76 -1.51
CA VAL A 53 -12.12 -26.59 -2.33
C VAL A 53 -12.24 -28.06 -1.90
N GLU A 54 -12.32 -28.95 -2.88
CA GLU A 54 -12.35 -30.40 -2.68
C GLU A 54 -10.97 -31.01 -2.95
N LEU A 55 -10.35 -31.54 -1.89
CA LEU A 55 -9.04 -32.18 -1.94
C LEU A 55 -9.21 -33.68 -1.81
N GLU A 56 -8.86 -34.42 -2.86
CA GLU A 56 -8.95 -35.87 -2.85
C GLU A 56 -7.71 -36.50 -2.23
N VAL A 57 -7.89 -37.24 -1.14
CA VAL A 57 -6.85 -38.08 -0.50
C VAL A 57 -7.07 -39.52 -0.95
N ILE A 58 -6.01 -40.12 -1.48
CA ILE A 58 -6.01 -41.49 -1.99
C ILE A 58 -5.22 -42.43 -1.09
N ARG A 59 -5.72 -43.65 -1.01
CA ARG A 59 -5.06 -44.79 -0.38
C ARG A 59 -4.58 -45.73 -1.47
N LEU A 60 -3.27 -45.88 -1.58
CA LEU A 60 -2.63 -46.91 -2.39
C LEU A 60 -2.36 -48.14 -1.52
N GLY A 61 -2.37 -49.33 -2.10
CA GLY A 61 -2.10 -50.59 -1.39
C GLY A 61 -3.34 -51.43 -1.08
N ASN A 62 -3.27 -52.19 0.01
CA ASN A 62 -4.30 -53.10 0.49
C ASN A 62 -5.42 -52.34 1.24
N ALA A 63 -6.62 -52.31 0.68
CA ALA A 63 -7.77 -51.61 1.25
C ALA A 63 -8.58 -52.41 2.29
N THR A 64 -8.14 -53.61 2.71
CA THR A 64 -8.94 -54.50 3.59
C THR A 64 -9.10 -54.02 5.04
N ALA A 65 -8.08 -53.38 5.62
CA ALA A 65 -8.14 -52.87 6.99
C ALA A 65 -8.57 -51.39 7.02
N PRO A 66 -9.21 -50.89 8.09
CA PRO A 66 -9.42 -49.45 8.27
C PRO A 66 -8.07 -48.74 8.50
N CYS A 67 -7.97 -47.51 8.03
CA CYS A 67 -6.81 -46.65 8.24
C CYS A 67 -7.24 -45.20 8.40
N ALA A 68 -6.41 -44.40 9.04
CA ALA A 68 -6.71 -43.01 9.33
C ALA A 68 -5.49 -42.13 9.07
N VAL A 69 -5.71 -40.86 8.72
CA VAL A 69 -4.64 -39.87 8.56
C VAL A 69 -5.09 -38.53 9.11
N GLN A 70 -4.22 -37.85 9.85
CA GLN A 70 -4.51 -36.49 10.33
C GLN A 70 -4.20 -35.48 9.23
N TYR A 71 -5.01 -34.43 9.13
CA TYR A 71 -4.74 -33.31 8.24
C TYR A 71 -4.77 -31.99 9.01
N ILE A 72 -3.98 -31.03 8.54
CA ILE A 72 -3.97 -29.66 9.06
C ILE A 72 -3.68 -28.67 7.93
N THR A 73 -4.36 -27.53 7.94
CA THR A 73 -4.08 -26.39 7.06
C THR A 73 -3.02 -25.46 7.64
N ARG A 74 -2.14 -24.94 6.78
CA ARG A 74 -1.09 -23.98 7.15
C ARG A 74 -1.17 -22.73 6.26
N ASP A 75 -1.13 -21.57 6.91
CA ASP A 75 -1.07 -20.27 6.24
C ASP A 75 0.19 -20.13 5.39
N ARG A 76 0.03 -19.54 4.21
CA ARG A 76 1.15 -19.03 3.39
C ARG A 76 0.86 -17.59 2.99
N SER A 77 0.48 -17.34 1.74
CA SER A 77 0.05 -16.00 1.31
C SER A 77 -1.44 -15.79 1.55
N ALA A 78 -2.25 -16.85 1.50
CA ALA A 78 -3.60 -16.87 2.03
C ALA A 78 -3.58 -17.11 3.55
N VAL A 79 -4.40 -16.34 4.26
CA VAL A 79 -4.47 -16.35 5.73
C VAL A 79 -5.84 -16.89 6.17
N ALA A 80 -5.83 -17.81 7.12
CA ALA A 80 -7.04 -18.39 7.70
C ALA A 80 -7.93 -17.32 8.33
N GLY A 81 -9.25 -17.47 8.17
CA GLY A 81 -10.27 -16.52 8.64
C GLY A 81 -10.35 -15.23 7.80
N LYS A 82 -9.53 -15.10 6.75
CA LYS A 82 -9.67 -14.06 5.72
C LYS A 82 -9.99 -14.64 4.36
N LYS A 83 -9.22 -15.64 3.89
CA LYS A 83 -9.37 -16.23 2.55
C LYS A 83 -9.79 -17.70 2.57
N TYR A 84 -9.59 -18.40 3.68
CA TYR A 84 -10.06 -19.77 3.84
C TYR A 84 -10.35 -20.09 5.32
N CYS A 85 -11.11 -21.15 5.58
CA CYS A 85 -11.39 -21.63 6.93
C CYS A 85 -10.29 -22.60 7.38
N ALA A 86 -9.62 -22.31 8.49
CA ALA A 86 -8.65 -23.25 9.07
C ALA A 86 -9.33 -24.59 9.34
N ALA A 87 -8.73 -25.67 8.84
CA ALA A 87 -9.26 -27.01 8.96
C ALA A 87 -8.20 -27.94 9.53
N HIS A 88 -8.61 -28.75 10.50
CA HIS A 88 -7.80 -29.84 11.03
C HIS A 88 -8.73 -30.98 11.43
N GLY A 89 -8.23 -32.21 11.36
CA GLY A 89 -9.03 -33.38 11.72
C GLY A 89 -8.36 -34.69 11.38
N VAL A 90 -9.12 -35.76 11.55
CA VAL A 90 -8.73 -37.13 11.16
C VAL A 90 -9.61 -37.55 9.99
N LEU A 91 -8.98 -38.04 8.93
CA LEU A 91 -9.65 -38.64 7.79
C LEU A 91 -9.60 -40.16 7.94
N GLU A 92 -10.72 -40.76 8.33
CA GLU A 92 -10.86 -42.21 8.49
C GLU A 92 -11.32 -42.85 7.18
N PHE A 93 -10.71 -43.96 6.80
CA PHE A 93 -11.09 -44.76 5.63
C PHE A 93 -11.62 -46.11 6.11
N SER A 94 -12.85 -46.41 5.73
CA SER A 94 -13.46 -47.72 6.00
C SER A 94 -12.77 -48.81 5.16
N PRO A 95 -12.89 -50.09 5.56
CA PRO A 95 -12.51 -51.21 4.70
C PRO A 95 -13.12 -51.07 3.29
N GLY A 96 -12.28 -51.21 2.26
CA GLY A 96 -12.68 -51.06 0.86
C GLY A 96 -12.67 -49.63 0.31
N GLU A 97 -12.52 -48.60 1.16
CA GLU A 97 -12.41 -47.21 0.70
C GLU A 97 -11.00 -46.89 0.20
N SER A 98 -10.87 -46.55 -1.09
CA SER A 98 -9.60 -46.19 -1.73
C SER A 98 -9.35 -44.68 -1.84
N SER A 99 -10.38 -43.85 -1.63
CA SER A 99 -10.29 -42.40 -1.80
C SER A 99 -11.33 -41.70 -0.94
N LYS A 100 -10.98 -40.56 -0.35
CA LYS A 100 -11.90 -39.72 0.43
C LYS A 100 -11.64 -38.25 0.15
N VAL A 101 -12.70 -37.46 0.11
CA VAL A 101 -12.63 -36.03 -0.23
C VAL A 101 -12.60 -35.21 1.06
N LEU A 102 -11.57 -34.39 1.21
CA LEU A 102 -11.45 -33.36 2.23
C LEU A 102 -11.98 -32.04 1.67
N ARG A 103 -12.97 -31.44 2.33
CA ARG A 103 -13.53 -30.14 1.96
C ARG A 103 -12.98 -29.05 2.87
N ILE A 104 -12.44 -27.99 2.28
CA ILE A 104 -11.95 -26.82 3.01
C ILE A 104 -12.74 -25.60 2.51
N GLY A 105 -13.39 -24.89 3.43
CA GLY A 105 -14.16 -23.68 3.09
C GLY A 105 -13.26 -22.56 2.59
N ILE A 106 -13.64 -21.94 1.48
CA ILE A 106 -13.03 -20.75 0.90
C ILE A 106 -13.92 -19.55 1.24
N LEU A 107 -13.31 -18.43 1.60
CA LEU A 107 -14.03 -17.21 1.98
C LEU A 107 -13.98 -16.23 0.82
N GLU A 108 -15.15 -15.80 0.36
CA GLU A 108 -15.30 -14.81 -0.71
C GLU A 108 -15.41 -13.39 -0.13
N ASP A 109 -14.59 -12.48 -0.66
CA ASP A 109 -14.73 -11.04 -0.48
C ASP A 109 -14.65 -10.28 -1.82
N ASN A 110 -14.94 -8.98 -1.79
CA ASN A 110 -14.86 -8.09 -2.96
C ASN A 110 -13.55 -7.27 -2.96
N SER A 111 -12.51 -7.77 -2.32
CA SER A 111 -11.24 -7.06 -2.19
C SER A 111 -10.16 -7.73 -3.01
N PHE A 112 -9.59 -6.96 -3.94
CA PHE A 112 -8.51 -7.44 -4.79
C PHE A 112 -7.32 -7.98 -3.99
N ASP A 113 -6.96 -9.21 -4.29
CA ASP A 113 -5.68 -9.84 -4.00
C ASP A 113 -5.08 -10.47 -5.28
N ALA A 114 -3.76 -10.59 -5.32
CA ALA A 114 -3.13 -11.43 -6.33
C ALA A 114 -3.39 -12.91 -6.00
N THR A 115 -3.20 -13.85 -6.94
CA THR A 115 -3.34 -15.30 -6.66
C THR A 115 -2.60 -15.69 -5.38
N LEU A 116 -3.35 -16.17 -4.39
CA LEU A 116 -2.84 -16.56 -3.09
C LEU A 116 -2.76 -18.09 -2.99
N GLU A 117 -1.95 -18.59 -2.07
CA GLU A 117 -1.87 -20.01 -1.77
C GLU A 117 -1.89 -20.25 -0.26
N PHE A 118 -2.45 -21.39 0.12
CA PHE A 118 -2.27 -22.02 1.43
C PHE A 118 -1.89 -23.49 1.24
N GLU A 119 -1.52 -24.16 2.33
CA GLU A 119 -0.99 -25.51 2.29
C GLU A 119 -1.80 -26.44 3.19
N VAL A 120 -1.90 -27.71 2.79
CA VAL A 120 -2.56 -28.76 3.56
C VAL A 120 -1.60 -29.92 3.71
N ILE A 121 -1.42 -30.37 4.95
CA ILE A 121 -0.41 -31.35 5.32
C ILE A 121 -1.10 -32.55 5.95
N LEU A 122 -0.82 -33.74 5.41
CA LEU A 122 -1.14 -35.02 6.01
C LEU A 122 -0.03 -35.40 7.01
N SER A 123 -0.44 -35.84 8.19
CA SER A 123 0.47 -36.24 9.27
C SER A 123 -0.12 -37.42 10.03
N ARG A 124 0.72 -38.12 10.80
CA ARG A 124 0.30 -39.20 11.73
C ARG A 124 -0.71 -40.16 11.12
N ALA A 125 -0.27 -40.88 10.08
CA ALA A 125 -1.07 -41.96 9.49
C ALA A 125 -1.09 -43.18 10.42
N PHE A 126 -2.24 -43.84 10.51
CA PHE A 126 -2.49 -45.06 11.27
C PHE A 126 -2.86 -46.19 10.30
N ASN A 127 -2.20 -47.35 10.43
CA ASN A 127 -2.30 -48.48 9.51
C ASN A 127 -1.98 -48.14 8.02
N ALA A 128 -1.18 -47.09 7.80
CA ALA A 128 -0.67 -46.68 6.51
C ALA A 128 0.62 -45.83 6.67
N GLY A 129 1.47 -45.82 5.66
CA GLY A 129 2.54 -44.85 5.47
C GLY A 129 2.05 -43.57 4.79
N LEU A 130 2.84 -42.50 4.86
CA LEU A 130 2.60 -41.26 4.12
C LEU A 130 3.37 -41.29 2.79
N GLY A 131 2.79 -40.75 1.73
CA GLY A 131 3.48 -40.59 0.45
C GLY A 131 4.70 -39.69 0.59
N ALA A 132 5.81 -40.06 -0.06
CA ALA A 132 7.09 -39.36 0.06
C ALA A 132 7.00 -37.87 -0.31
N TYR A 133 6.21 -37.54 -1.34
CA TYR A 133 6.10 -36.18 -1.88
C TYR A 133 4.69 -35.59 -1.79
N LEU A 134 3.66 -36.45 -1.84
CA LEU A 134 2.25 -36.05 -1.91
C LEU A 134 1.53 -36.11 -0.55
N HIS A 135 2.27 -36.16 0.57
CA HIS A 135 1.69 -35.93 1.90
C HIS A 135 1.37 -34.45 2.15
N THR A 136 1.86 -33.54 1.30
CA THR A 136 1.57 -32.11 1.36
C THR A 136 1.03 -31.65 0.02
N CYS A 137 -0.03 -30.83 0.02
CA CYS A 137 -0.53 -30.18 -1.19
C CYS A 137 -0.67 -28.67 -0.98
N ARG A 138 -0.59 -27.93 -2.10
CA ARG A 138 -0.85 -26.50 -2.14
C ARG A 138 -2.20 -26.23 -2.80
N VAL A 139 -2.95 -25.31 -2.24
CA VAL A 139 -4.18 -24.82 -2.83
C VAL A 139 -3.95 -23.40 -3.30
N MET A 140 -4.12 -23.17 -4.60
CA MET A 140 -4.08 -21.84 -5.20
C MET A 140 -5.50 -21.28 -5.30
N ILE A 141 -5.71 -20.10 -4.72
CA ILE A 141 -6.96 -19.35 -4.77
C ILE A 141 -6.84 -18.32 -5.90
N CYS A 142 -7.68 -18.49 -6.91
CA CYS A 142 -7.87 -17.56 -8.01
C CYS A 142 -8.86 -16.47 -7.59
N ASP A 143 -8.39 -15.22 -7.66
CA ASP A 143 -9.21 -14.04 -7.42
C ASP A 143 -9.68 -13.47 -8.77
N ASN A 144 -10.98 -13.18 -8.87
CA ASN A 144 -11.66 -12.62 -10.03
C ASN A 144 -11.93 -11.10 -9.92
N ASP A 145 -11.51 -10.47 -8.82
CA ASP A 145 -11.68 -9.05 -8.59
C ASP A 145 -10.67 -8.18 -9.36
N ALA A 146 -11.06 -6.92 -9.57
CA ALA A 146 -10.23 -5.91 -10.22
C ALA A 146 -9.59 -4.95 -9.21
N PHE A 147 -8.32 -4.63 -9.43
CA PHE A 147 -7.62 -3.61 -8.64
C PHE A 147 -7.96 -2.19 -9.11
N PRO A 148 -8.24 -1.21 -8.22
CA PRO A 148 -8.33 -1.32 -6.77
C PRO A 148 -9.67 -1.87 -6.24
N THR A 149 -10.75 -1.70 -7.00
CA THR A 149 -12.11 -2.14 -6.66
C THR A 149 -12.87 -2.55 -7.93
N ASN A 150 -13.87 -3.43 -7.78
CA ASN A 150 -14.73 -3.93 -8.89
C ASN A 150 -15.59 -2.89 -9.61
N ARG A 151 -15.64 -1.63 -9.15
CA ARG A 151 -16.44 -0.56 -9.77
C ARG A 151 -16.14 -0.36 -11.26
N PHE A 152 -14.89 -0.55 -11.66
CA PHE A 152 -14.43 -0.38 -13.04
C PHE A 152 -13.98 -1.70 -13.69
N ALA A 153 -14.32 -2.86 -13.09
CA ALA A 153 -13.83 -4.17 -13.52
C ALA A 153 -14.03 -4.43 -15.01
N THR A 154 -15.23 -4.16 -15.54
CA THR A 154 -15.56 -4.39 -16.96
C THR A 154 -14.63 -3.66 -17.93
N LYS A 155 -14.28 -2.40 -17.62
CA LYS A 155 -13.37 -1.59 -18.44
C LYS A 155 -11.91 -2.00 -18.26
N LEU A 156 -11.53 -2.38 -17.03
CA LEU A 156 -10.18 -2.79 -16.69
C LEU A 156 -9.83 -4.14 -17.34
N HIS A 157 -10.73 -5.12 -17.27
CA HIS A 157 -10.56 -6.41 -17.96
C HIS A 157 -10.58 -6.27 -19.49
N ALA A 158 -11.33 -5.29 -20.02
CA ALA A 158 -11.27 -4.94 -21.44
C ALA A 158 -10.00 -4.17 -21.85
N GLN A 159 -9.05 -3.93 -20.93
CA GLN A 159 -7.80 -3.20 -21.14
C GLN A 159 -7.99 -1.74 -21.61
N LYS A 160 -9.17 -1.16 -21.36
CA LYS A 160 -9.54 0.22 -21.75
C LYS A 160 -9.32 1.20 -20.61
N ILE A 161 -8.11 1.21 -20.05
CA ILE A 161 -7.80 2.05 -18.88
C ILE A 161 -7.88 3.56 -19.17
N THR A 162 -7.68 3.97 -20.43
CA THR A 162 -7.81 5.37 -20.87
C THR A 162 -9.23 5.92 -20.76
N GLU A 163 -10.24 5.06 -20.72
CA GLU A 163 -11.65 5.43 -20.55
C GLU A 163 -12.06 5.58 -19.07
N VAL A 164 -11.14 5.27 -18.13
CA VAL A 164 -11.40 5.33 -16.68
C VAL A 164 -11.01 6.72 -16.17
N PRO A 165 -11.92 7.45 -15.48
CA PRO A 165 -11.61 8.77 -14.96
C PRO A 165 -10.60 8.67 -13.79
N GLN A 166 -9.56 9.52 -13.82
CA GLN A 166 -8.42 9.46 -12.88
C GLN A 166 -8.81 9.74 -11.41
N TRP A 167 -9.64 10.76 -11.16
CA TRP A 167 -10.05 11.15 -9.81
C TRP A 167 -10.93 10.10 -9.10
N PRO A 168 -12.00 9.56 -9.72
CA PRO A 168 -12.74 8.44 -9.15
C PRO A 168 -11.86 7.21 -8.90
N LEU A 169 -10.90 6.91 -9.78
CA LEU A 169 -9.97 5.80 -9.59
C LEU A 169 -9.09 6.00 -8.35
N MET A 170 -8.58 7.22 -8.13
CA MET A 170 -7.82 7.56 -6.92
C MET A 170 -8.69 7.42 -5.65
N CYS A 171 -9.96 7.81 -5.72
CA CYS A 171 -10.89 7.63 -4.61
C CYS A 171 -11.13 6.15 -4.27
N GLU A 172 -11.27 5.29 -5.29
CA GLU A 172 -11.38 3.84 -5.09
C GLU A 172 -10.09 3.26 -4.47
N PHE A 173 -8.92 3.75 -4.89
CA PHE A 173 -7.64 3.37 -4.26
C PHE A 173 -7.57 3.74 -2.77
N TRP A 174 -8.04 4.93 -2.39
CA TRP A 174 -8.14 5.32 -0.98
C TRP A 174 -9.13 4.46 -0.22
N ARG A 175 -10.28 4.14 -0.83
CA ARG A 175 -11.30 3.27 -0.26
C ARG A 175 -10.74 1.87 0.03
N MET A 176 -10.06 1.27 -0.93
CA MET A 176 -9.37 -0.01 -0.77
C MET A 176 -8.34 0.07 0.38
N SER A 177 -7.53 1.14 0.41
CA SER A 177 -6.52 1.32 1.46
C SER A 177 -7.14 1.45 2.85
N LEU A 178 -8.23 2.21 2.99
CA LEU A 178 -8.95 2.41 4.25
C LEU A 178 -9.79 1.19 4.71
N ALA A 179 -10.08 0.25 3.80
CA ALA A 179 -10.77 -0.98 4.14
C ALA A 179 -9.92 -1.91 5.01
N ASP A 180 -8.59 -1.87 4.86
CA ASP A 180 -7.68 -2.66 5.70
C ASP A 180 -7.73 -2.15 7.16
N LYS A 181 -8.22 -3.01 8.07
CA LYS A 181 -8.37 -2.70 9.50
C LYS A 181 -7.05 -2.28 10.14
N THR A 182 -5.93 -2.88 9.73
CA THR A 182 -4.62 -2.60 10.32
C THR A 182 -4.11 -1.22 9.90
N PHE A 183 -4.27 -0.90 8.62
CA PHE A 183 -3.99 0.41 8.06
C PHE A 183 -4.86 1.48 8.73
N ARG A 184 -6.18 1.29 8.75
CA ARG A 184 -7.15 2.25 9.31
C ARG A 184 -6.85 2.61 10.76
N ARG A 185 -6.50 1.62 11.60
CA ARG A 185 -6.13 1.87 13.01
C ARG A 185 -4.87 2.72 13.13
N ARG A 186 -3.86 2.50 12.28
CA ARG A 186 -2.61 3.28 12.29
C ARG A 186 -2.82 4.69 11.72
N ALA A 187 -3.58 4.79 10.63
CA ALA A 187 -3.96 6.06 10.01
C ALA A 187 -4.75 6.94 10.99
N LEU A 188 -5.75 6.39 11.69
CA LEU A 188 -6.52 7.13 12.69
C LEU A 188 -5.62 7.66 13.82
N LYS A 189 -4.68 6.85 14.31
CA LYS A 189 -3.71 7.27 15.33
C LYS A 189 -2.76 8.37 14.82
N ASN A 190 -2.42 8.38 13.53
CA ASN A 190 -1.69 9.48 12.91
C ASN A 190 -2.55 10.74 12.89
N ILE A 191 -3.78 10.66 12.37
CA ILE A 191 -4.68 11.82 12.27
C ILE A 191 -4.90 12.46 13.65
N VAL A 192 -5.16 11.67 14.70
CA VAL A 192 -5.33 12.19 16.06
C VAL A 192 -4.06 12.90 16.56
N SER A 193 -2.88 12.37 16.22
CA SER A 193 -1.60 12.99 16.54
C SER A 193 -1.44 14.34 15.85
N ASP A 194 -1.78 14.40 14.57
CA ASP A 194 -1.65 15.58 13.73
C ASP A 194 -2.62 16.70 14.19
N GLN A 195 -3.84 16.32 14.64
CA GLN A 195 -4.83 17.27 15.18
C GLN A 195 -4.41 17.87 16.53
N LEU A 196 -3.61 17.16 17.35
CA LEU A 196 -3.12 17.74 18.60
C LEU A 196 -2.17 18.91 18.33
N GLY A 197 -1.41 18.86 17.23
CA GLY A 197 -0.61 19.99 16.76
C GLY A 197 -1.46 21.21 16.44
N ASN A 198 -2.60 21.00 15.76
CA ASN A 198 -3.57 22.06 15.48
C ASN A 198 -4.15 22.67 16.77
N PHE A 199 -4.48 21.83 17.74
CA PHE A 199 -4.97 22.28 19.04
C PHE A 199 -3.93 23.14 19.78
N ASN A 200 -2.67 22.70 19.82
CA ASN A 200 -1.59 23.47 20.42
C ASN A 200 -1.42 24.84 19.76
N TYR A 201 -1.55 24.90 18.43
CA TYR A 201 -1.47 26.14 17.68
C TYR A 201 -2.60 27.13 18.05
N VAL A 202 -3.85 26.63 18.13
CA VAL A 202 -5.00 27.45 18.55
C VAL A 202 -4.82 27.93 20.00
N LEU A 203 -4.41 27.03 20.90
CA LEU A 203 -4.14 27.36 22.30
C LEU A 203 -3.10 28.46 22.43
N THR A 204 -1.96 28.34 21.72
CA THR A 204 -0.89 29.33 21.74
C THR A 204 -1.36 30.69 21.20
N THR A 205 -2.21 30.68 20.17
CA THR A 205 -2.76 31.92 19.58
C THR A 205 -3.70 32.63 20.56
N LEU A 206 -4.56 31.89 21.25
CA LEU A 206 -5.44 32.45 22.28
C LEU A 206 -4.66 32.98 23.50
N LEU A 207 -3.65 32.24 23.94
CA LEU A 207 -2.76 32.67 25.02
C LEU A 207 -2.00 33.95 24.67
N MET A 208 -1.54 34.08 23.42
CA MET A 208 -0.88 35.30 22.95
C MET A 208 -1.84 36.49 22.92
N ASN A 209 -3.09 36.30 22.48
CA ASN A 209 -4.11 37.36 22.53
C ASN A 209 -4.34 37.86 23.96
N PHE A 210 -4.52 36.92 24.89
CA PHE A 210 -4.72 37.22 26.31
C PHE A 210 -3.51 37.96 26.93
N LEU A 211 -2.29 37.55 26.59
CA LEU A 211 -1.07 38.20 27.05
C LEU A 211 -1.01 39.68 26.62
N ILE A 212 -1.36 39.98 25.37
CA ILE A 212 -1.28 41.35 24.83
C ILE A 212 -2.35 42.24 25.47
N ASP A 213 -3.61 41.81 25.46
CA ASP A 213 -4.74 42.67 25.82
C ASP A 213 -5.01 42.75 27.33
N HIS A 214 -4.67 41.72 28.12
CA HIS A 214 -4.97 41.70 29.56
C HIS A 214 -3.75 41.89 30.46
N VAL A 215 -2.56 41.50 30.01
CA VAL A 215 -1.34 41.53 30.84
C VAL A 215 -0.44 42.70 30.50
N LEU A 216 -0.19 42.95 29.21
CA LEU A 216 0.75 43.98 28.76
C LEU A 216 0.12 45.35 28.58
N ARG A 217 -1.08 45.43 27.99
CA ARG A 217 -1.77 46.72 27.76
C ARG A 217 -3.30 46.59 27.89
N PRO A 218 -3.83 46.63 29.12
CA PRO A 218 -5.28 46.63 29.34
C PRO A 218 -5.97 47.79 28.63
N ALA A 219 -7.16 47.51 28.08
CA ALA A 219 -7.94 48.47 27.27
C ALA A 219 -8.27 49.78 28.02
N ASP A 220 -8.26 49.74 29.35
CA ASP A 220 -8.55 50.89 30.22
C ASP A 220 -7.36 51.87 30.36
N GLY A 221 -6.19 51.55 29.79
CA GLY A 221 -4.98 52.37 29.89
C GLY A 221 -4.30 52.34 31.27
N SER A 222 -4.75 51.46 32.17
CA SER A 222 -4.15 51.22 33.49
C SER A 222 -2.77 50.56 33.37
N PRO A 223 -1.85 50.82 34.33
CA PRO A 223 -0.57 50.12 34.37
C PRO A 223 -0.80 48.60 34.53
N PRO A 224 0.14 47.76 34.06
CA PRO A 224 0.02 46.32 34.16
C PRO A 224 -0.18 45.89 35.62
N PRO A 225 -0.98 44.84 35.87
CA PRO A 225 -1.28 44.36 37.22
C PRO A 225 0.01 43.97 37.96
N SER A 226 0.03 44.09 39.29
CA SER A 226 1.22 43.75 40.11
C SER A 226 1.75 42.33 39.90
N ASN A 227 0.87 41.41 39.50
CA ASN A 227 1.18 40.00 39.28
C ASN A 227 1.45 39.69 37.79
N ALA A 228 1.65 40.71 36.94
CA ALA A 228 1.85 40.54 35.50
C ALA A 228 3.03 39.61 35.18
N ALA A 229 4.15 39.74 35.91
CA ALA A 229 5.32 38.88 35.71
C ALA A 229 5.01 37.40 35.94
N GLU A 230 4.28 37.06 37.00
CA GLU A 230 3.85 35.69 37.30
C GLU A 230 2.92 35.13 36.20
N MET A 231 1.99 35.95 35.73
CA MET A 231 1.09 35.57 34.62
C MET A 231 1.86 35.29 33.33
N VAL A 232 2.88 36.09 33.00
CA VAL A 232 3.74 35.83 31.83
C VAL A 232 4.47 34.49 31.97
N TYR A 233 5.07 34.21 33.13
CA TYR A 233 5.76 32.93 33.36
C TYR A 233 4.82 31.73 33.19
N ILE A 234 3.60 31.83 33.73
CA ILE A 234 2.59 30.76 33.59
C ILE A 234 2.22 30.58 32.11
N ILE A 235 1.87 31.65 31.40
CA ILE A 235 1.46 31.58 29.99
C ILE A 235 2.56 30.97 29.12
N VAL A 236 3.81 31.41 29.31
CA VAL A 236 4.96 30.88 28.55
C VAL A 236 5.20 29.40 28.88
N SER A 237 5.09 29.00 30.16
CA SER A 237 5.24 27.60 30.55
C SER A 237 4.17 26.68 29.95
N VAL A 238 2.92 27.14 29.90
CA VAL A 238 1.79 26.43 29.29
C VAL A 238 1.93 26.35 27.77
N GLY A 239 2.52 27.36 27.13
CA GLY A 239 2.82 27.34 25.69
C GLY A 239 3.95 26.35 25.32
N ILE A 240 4.96 26.19 26.18
CA ILE A 240 6.11 25.31 25.92
C ILE A 240 5.77 23.83 26.18
N ALA A 241 5.01 23.53 27.25
CA ALA A 241 4.78 22.15 27.70
C ALA A 241 4.22 21.19 26.61
N PRO A 242 3.28 21.59 25.74
CA PRO A 242 2.77 20.74 24.67
C PRO A 242 3.81 20.33 23.62
N HIS A 243 4.87 21.11 23.41
CA HIS A 243 5.89 20.79 22.40
C HIS A 243 6.62 19.48 22.69
N ILE A 244 6.85 19.15 23.96
CA ILE A 244 7.48 17.88 24.36
C ILE A 244 6.56 16.70 24.02
N ILE A 245 5.26 16.87 24.27
CA ILE A 245 4.24 15.85 23.97
C ILE A 245 4.12 15.66 22.46
N LEU A 246 4.06 16.75 21.69
CA LEU A 246 4.02 16.70 20.22
C LEU A 246 5.26 15.99 19.66
N TRP A 247 6.45 16.30 20.17
CA TRP A 247 7.68 15.62 19.76
C TRP A 247 7.64 14.10 20.00
N LEU A 248 7.15 13.64 21.16
CA LEU A 248 6.96 12.22 21.43
C LEU A 248 5.94 11.58 20.50
N MET A 249 4.86 12.29 20.20
CA MET A 249 3.79 11.83 19.31
C MET A 249 4.25 11.73 17.85
N ASP A 250 5.02 12.68 17.36
CA ASP A 250 5.64 12.65 16.03
C ASP A 250 6.58 11.45 15.88
N ARG A 251 7.38 11.18 16.93
CA ARG A 251 8.24 9.99 16.98
C ARG A 251 7.42 8.70 16.90
N MET A 252 6.28 8.63 17.57
CA MET A 252 5.35 7.50 17.45
C MET A 252 4.71 7.42 16.06
N SER A 253 4.40 8.57 15.44
CA SER A 253 3.86 8.67 14.09
C SER A 253 4.76 8.04 13.05
N MET A 254 6.06 8.36 13.11
CA MET A 254 7.06 7.76 12.22
C MET A 254 7.21 6.24 12.42
N LYS A 255 7.12 5.76 13.66
CA LYS A 255 7.17 4.32 13.97
C LYS A 255 5.97 3.54 13.40
N ARG A 256 4.82 4.17 13.14
CA ARG A 256 3.63 3.49 12.61
C ARG A 256 3.79 3.02 11.14
N ARG A 257 4.79 3.54 10.40
CA ARG A 257 5.21 3.09 9.05
C ARG A 257 4.04 2.89 8.05
N VAL A 258 3.08 3.82 8.04
CA VAL A 258 1.85 3.72 7.21
C VAL A 258 2.18 3.62 5.71
N LYS A 259 3.10 4.46 5.20
CA LYS A 259 3.59 4.39 3.81
C LYS A 259 4.17 3.01 3.49
N GLY A 260 5.06 2.51 4.34
CA GLY A 260 5.79 1.24 4.11
C GLY A 260 4.85 0.03 4.02
N MET A 261 3.72 0.05 4.74
CA MET A 261 2.71 -1.01 4.67
C MET A 261 2.07 -1.10 3.29
N VAL A 262 1.63 0.05 2.73
CA VAL A 262 1.01 0.10 1.41
C VAL A 262 2.02 -0.27 0.32
N VAL A 263 3.24 0.26 0.39
CA VAL A 263 4.32 -0.05 -0.56
C VAL A 263 4.61 -1.56 -0.57
N SER A 264 4.83 -2.16 0.60
CA SER A 264 5.15 -3.58 0.71
C SER A 264 4.03 -4.46 0.15
N ARG A 265 2.76 -4.11 0.43
CA ARG A 265 1.60 -4.86 -0.09
C ARG A 265 1.50 -4.75 -1.62
N LEU A 266 1.57 -3.54 -2.17
CA LEU A 266 1.47 -3.32 -3.61
C LEU A 266 2.64 -3.95 -4.37
N GLN A 267 3.88 -3.83 -3.89
CA GLN A 267 5.04 -4.47 -4.52
C GLN A 267 4.91 -6.00 -4.53
N ALA A 268 4.50 -6.60 -3.40
CA ALA A 268 4.30 -8.03 -3.30
C ALA A 268 3.19 -8.52 -4.24
N ASN A 269 2.05 -7.82 -4.30
CA ASN A 269 0.96 -8.18 -5.19
C ASN A 269 1.33 -8.02 -6.68
N LEU A 270 2.09 -6.97 -7.03
CA LEU A 270 2.53 -6.75 -8.41
C LEU A 270 3.44 -7.88 -8.88
N LEU A 271 4.41 -8.27 -8.05
CA LEU A 271 5.30 -9.38 -8.35
C LEU A 271 4.55 -10.72 -8.42
N ARG A 272 3.62 -10.98 -7.49
CA ARG A 272 2.77 -12.18 -7.53
C ARG A 272 1.92 -12.25 -8.79
N LYS A 273 1.36 -11.12 -9.24
CA LYS A 273 0.56 -11.05 -10.47
C LYS A 273 1.45 -11.33 -11.69
N PHE A 274 2.62 -10.69 -11.76
CA PHE A 274 3.59 -10.88 -12.85
C PHE A 274 3.99 -12.35 -13.04
N LEU A 275 4.27 -13.07 -11.96
CA LEU A 275 4.63 -14.50 -12.01
C LEU A 275 3.53 -15.39 -12.60
N ASN A 276 2.28 -14.93 -12.58
CA ASN A 276 1.12 -15.65 -13.08
C ASN A 276 0.56 -15.04 -14.38
N TYR A 277 1.23 -14.07 -15.01
CA TYR A 277 0.79 -13.53 -16.29
C TYR A 277 0.72 -14.59 -17.38
N ASN A 278 -0.26 -14.49 -18.25
CA ASN A 278 -0.28 -15.29 -19.48
C ASN A 278 0.79 -14.80 -20.47
N GLU A 279 1.05 -15.60 -21.51
CA GLU A 279 2.08 -15.30 -22.50
C GLU A 279 1.87 -13.95 -23.19
N ALA A 280 0.62 -13.63 -23.55
CA ALA A 280 0.27 -12.34 -24.14
C ALA A 280 0.64 -11.16 -23.22
N SER A 281 0.35 -11.23 -21.92
CA SER A 281 0.68 -10.17 -20.97
C SER A 281 2.18 -10.06 -20.72
N ARG A 282 2.92 -11.18 -20.71
CA ARG A 282 4.38 -11.17 -20.60
C ARG A 282 5.05 -10.49 -21.80
N ASN A 283 4.48 -10.62 -22.99
CA ASN A 283 4.98 -9.94 -24.19
C ASN A 283 4.70 -8.43 -24.19
N VAL A 284 3.66 -7.97 -23.47
CA VAL A 284 3.31 -6.55 -23.35
C VAL A 284 4.19 -5.83 -22.32
N VAL A 285 4.63 -6.51 -21.27
CA VAL A 285 5.35 -5.89 -20.15
C VAL A 285 6.85 -6.16 -20.25
N SER A 286 7.64 -5.11 -20.47
CA SER A 286 9.10 -5.23 -20.43
C SER A 286 9.63 -5.36 -19.00
N THR A 287 10.85 -5.89 -18.84
CA THR A 287 11.54 -5.93 -17.55
C THR A 287 11.77 -4.53 -16.97
N SER A 288 12.04 -3.54 -17.83
CA SER A 288 12.15 -2.13 -17.44
C SER A 288 10.84 -1.56 -16.92
N ASP A 289 9.70 -1.89 -17.54
CA ASP A 289 8.39 -1.43 -17.11
C ASP A 289 8.07 -1.94 -15.70
N LEU A 290 8.26 -3.23 -15.46
CA LEU A 290 8.02 -3.84 -14.15
C LEU A 290 8.97 -3.28 -13.08
N THR A 291 10.25 -3.10 -13.44
CA THR A 291 11.26 -2.53 -12.52
C THR A 291 10.86 -1.12 -12.11
N MET A 292 10.47 -0.27 -13.06
CA MET A 292 10.00 1.09 -12.78
C MET A 292 8.69 1.10 -12.00
N ALA A 293 7.77 0.19 -12.29
CA ALA A 293 6.50 0.07 -11.56
C ALA A 293 6.74 -0.27 -10.07
N ILE A 294 7.62 -1.25 -9.79
CA ILE A 294 7.95 -1.68 -8.42
C ILE A 294 8.76 -0.63 -7.67
N THR A 295 9.80 -0.05 -8.31
CA THR A 295 10.81 0.77 -7.61
C THR A 295 10.48 2.26 -7.57
N ARG A 296 9.75 2.78 -8.55
CA ARG A 296 9.35 4.20 -8.63
C ARG A 296 7.85 4.38 -8.42
N ASP A 297 7.02 3.74 -9.25
CA ASP A 297 5.60 4.09 -9.33
C ASP A 297 4.85 3.72 -8.04
N VAL A 298 5.09 2.53 -7.47
CA VAL A 298 4.46 2.13 -6.20
C VAL A 298 4.88 3.01 -5.01
N PRO A 299 6.18 3.31 -4.78
CA PRO A 299 6.59 4.25 -3.75
C PRO A 299 6.05 5.67 -3.91
N GLU A 300 6.04 6.22 -5.14
CA GLU A 300 5.45 7.53 -5.44
C GLU A 300 3.94 7.52 -5.18
N LEU A 301 3.21 6.49 -5.61
CA LEU A 301 1.78 6.34 -5.36
C LEU A 301 1.46 6.34 -3.86
N ALA A 302 2.23 5.62 -3.05
CA ALA A 302 2.01 5.61 -1.60
C ALA A 302 2.39 6.95 -0.94
N GLN A 303 3.48 7.59 -1.38
CA GLN A 303 3.99 8.84 -0.80
C GLN A 303 3.15 10.06 -1.16
N ASP A 304 2.75 10.17 -2.42
CA ASP A 304 2.11 11.36 -2.97
C ASP A 304 0.61 11.13 -3.25
N GLY A 305 0.16 9.88 -3.33
CA GLY A 305 -1.28 9.57 -3.47
C GLY A 305 -2.02 9.48 -2.14
N LEU A 306 -1.42 8.91 -1.10
CA LEU A 306 -2.14 8.55 0.14
C LEU A 306 -1.76 9.39 1.37
N VAL A 307 -0.47 9.68 1.58
CA VAL A 307 -0.04 10.52 2.70
C VAL A 307 -0.64 11.94 2.65
N PRO A 308 -0.75 12.61 1.49
CA PRO A 308 -1.33 13.95 1.43
C PRO A 308 -2.79 14.02 1.89
N CYS A 309 -3.57 12.93 1.77
CA CYS A 309 -4.95 12.90 2.25
C CYS A 309 -5.05 13.15 3.76
N PHE A 310 -4.10 12.61 4.54
CA PHE A 310 -4.06 12.84 5.99
C PHE A 310 -3.72 14.29 6.31
N ALA A 311 -2.76 14.88 5.58
CA ALA A 311 -2.40 16.27 5.73
C ALA A 311 -3.53 17.23 5.30
N ILE A 312 -4.31 16.88 4.27
CA ILE A 312 -5.51 17.64 3.88
C ILE A 312 -6.53 17.59 5.00
N LEU A 313 -6.82 16.41 5.55
CA LEU A 313 -7.77 16.27 6.66
C LEU A 313 -7.33 17.07 7.90
N GLN A 314 -6.03 17.10 8.19
CA GLN A 314 -5.46 17.95 9.23
C GLN A 314 -5.72 19.43 8.98
N ASN A 315 -5.34 19.93 7.80
CA ASN A 315 -5.41 21.35 7.48
C ASN A 315 -6.85 21.84 7.31
N VAL A 316 -7.76 21.01 6.78
CA VAL A 316 -9.19 21.34 6.68
C VAL A 316 -9.83 21.47 8.05
N GLY A 317 -9.48 20.58 9.00
CA GLY A 317 -9.94 20.69 10.38
C GLY A 317 -9.48 21.99 11.05
N LEU A 318 -8.20 22.35 10.89
CA LEU A 318 -7.66 23.61 11.39
C LEU A 318 -8.32 24.82 10.71
N LEU A 319 -8.46 24.78 9.38
CA LEU A 319 -9.10 25.83 8.60
C LEU A 319 -10.54 26.08 9.08
N ALA A 320 -11.32 25.03 9.36
CA ALA A 320 -12.67 25.18 9.88
C ALA A 320 -12.67 25.96 11.21
N ILE A 321 -11.78 25.60 12.15
CA ILE A 321 -11.67 26.28 13.44
C ILE A 321 -11.24 27.74 13.25
N LEU A 322 -10.17 27.98 12.49
CA LEU A 322 -9.64 29.34 12.29
C LEU A 322 -10.64 30.24 11.53
N SER A 323 -11.33 29.71 10.53
CA SER A 323 -12.37 30.44 9.80
C SER A 323 -13.54 30.80 10.70
N THR A 324 -13.99 29.91 11.59
CA THR A 324 -15.05 30.26 12.56
C THR A 324 -14.62 31.35 13.53
N LEU A 325 -13.37 31.33 13.98
CA LEU A 325 -12.81 32.35 14.87
C LEU A 325 -12.65 33.70 14.15
N ALA A 326 -12.20 33.68 12.90
CA ALA A 326 -12.05 34.86 12.05
C ALA A 326 -13.40 35.54 11.78
N ILE A 327 -14.42 34.76 11.44
CA ILE A 327 -15.78 35.26 11.22
C ILE A 327 -16.32 35.94 12.47
N ARG A 328 -16.09 35.35 13.66
CA ARG A 328 -16.52 35.93 14.93
C ARG A 328 -15.81 37.27 15.22
N GLN A 329 -14.56 37.41 14.82
CA GLN A 329 -13.76 38.61 15.06
C GLN A 329 -14.12 39.77 14.10
N MET A 330 -14.62 39.47 12.89
CA MET A 330 -14.90 40.50 11.87
C MET A 330 -16.28 41.16 11.94
N GLY A 331 -17.17 40.72 12.83
CA GLY A 331 -18.47 41.37 13.11
C GLY A 331 -19.29 41.70 11.85
N ASP A 332 -19.50 43.00 11.60
CA ASP A 332 -20.37 43.56 10.55
C ASP A 332 -19.84 43.35 9.10
N ALA A 333 -18.57 43.00 8.91
CA ALA A 333 -17.97 42.77 7.59
C ALA A 333 -18.11 41.31 7.10
N LEU A 334 -19.17 40.61 7.52
CA LEU A 334 -19.40 39.18 7.28
C LEU A 334 -19.34 38.79 5.80
N TYR A 335 -19.96 39.57 4.92
CA TYR A 335 -20.02 39.28 3.48
C TYR A 335 -18.64 39.30 2.80
N ILE A 336 -17.77 40.22 3.21
CA ILE A 336 -16.43 40.39 2.63
C ILE A 336 -15.50 39.29 3.14
N ALA A 337 -15.60 38.95 4.43
CA ALA A 337 -14.89 37.83 5.02
C ALA A 337 -15.25 36.51 4.31
N ILE A 338 -16.55 36.22 4.15
CA ILE A 338 -17.04 35.05 3.42
C ILE A 338 -16.52 35.03 1.98
N ALA A 339 -16.55 36.16 1.27
CA ALA A 339 -16.08 36.24 -0.11
C ALA A 339 -14.58 35.93 -0.24
N ILE A 340 -13.74 36.41 0.68
CA ILE A 340 -12.29 36.13 0.66
C ILE A 340 -12.02 34.68 1.07
N PHE A 341 -12.65 34.20 2.15
CA PHE A 341 -12.39 32.87 2.70
C PHE A 341 -12.95 31.74 1.84
N LEU A 342 -14.08 31.92 1.15
CA LEU A 342 -14.63 30.91 0.21
C LEU A 342 -14.19 31.16 -1.23
N GLY A 343 -13.99 32.40 -1.66
CA GLY A 343 -13.58 32.72 -3.02
C GLY A 343 -12.16 32.24 -3.33
N ALA A 344 -11.23 32.38 -2.37
CA ALA A 344 -9.86 31.89 -2.53
C ALA A 344 -9.76 30.39 -2.86
N PRO A 345 -10.35 29.46 -2.06
CA PRO A 345 -10.28 28.03 -2.37
C PRO A 345 -11.03 27.68 -3.67
N ILE A 346 -12.13 28.37 -4.00
CA ILE A 346 -12.82 28.17 -5.29
C ILE A 346 -11.90 28.55 -6.45
N SER A 347 -11.21 29.70 -6.36
CA SER A 347 -10.27 30.13 -7.41
C SER A 347 -9.11 29.14 -7.60
N MET A 348 -8.57 28.61 -6.49
CA MET A 348 -7.53 27.58 -6.50
C MET A 348 -8.02 26.28 -7.14
N MET A 349 -9.22 25.82 -6.80
CA MET A 349 -9.81 24.62 -7.38
C MET A 349 -10.10 24.78 -8.87
N LEU A 350 -10.59 25.95 -9.31
CA LEU A 350 -10.83 26.25 -10.72
C LEU A 350 -9.51 26.24 -11.51
N PHE A 351 -8.46 26.85 -10.95
CA PHE A 351 -7.13 26.84 -11.56
C PHE A 351 -6.58 25.40 -11.70
N LEU A 352 -6.72 24.56 -10.67
CA LEU A 352 -6.33 23.15 -10.73
C LEU A 352 -7.13 22.38 -11.78
N ALA A 353 -8.46 22.55 -11.81
CA ALA A 353 -9.33 21.87 -12.77
C ALA A 353 -8.96 22.21 -14.22
N TYR A 354 -8.70 23.49 -14.51
CA TYR A 354 -8.28 23.93 -15.84
C TYR A 354 -6.93 23.32 -16.25
N ARG A 355 -5.99 23.23 -15.30
CA ARG A 355 -4.61 22.84 -15.59
C ARG A 355 -4.33 21.34 -15.48
N HIS A 356 -5.27 20.58 -14.92
CA HIS A 356 -5.10 19.16 -14.59
C HIS A 356 -4.62 18.30 -15.78
N LYS A 357 -5.31 18.42 -16.91
CA LYS A 357 -4.98 17.65 -18.12
C LYS A 357 -3.54 17.90 -18.59
N GLY A 358 -3.12 19.16 -18.59
CA GLY A 358 -1.78 19.56 -19.04
C GLY A 358 -0.66 19.12 -18.10
N THR A 359 -0.93 19.02 -16.80
CA THR A 359 0.00 18.49 -15.80
C THR A 359 0.18 16.97 -15.96
N SER A 360 -0.93 16.23 -16.07
CA SER A 360 -0.95 14.77 -16.20
C SER A 360 -0.22 14.31 -17.46
N GLU A 361 -0.49 14.94 -18.62
CA GLU A 361 0.17 14.59 -19.90
C GLU A 361 1.69 14.79 -19.86
N ARG A 362 2.17 15.92 -19.32
CA ARG A 362 3.61 16.21 -19.22
C ARG A 362 4.31 15.25 -18.26
N ARG A 363 3.67 14.93 -17.13
CA ARG A 363 4.19 13.97 -16.16
C ARG A 363 4.31 12.57 -16.76
N GLN A 364 3.27 12.11 -17.45
CA GLN A 364 3.29 10.81 -18.14
C GLN A 364 4.38 10.75 -19.21
N LYS A 365 4.59 11.84 -19.97
CA LYS A 365 5.67 11.93 -20.96
C LYS A 365 7.05 11.84 -20.32
N SER A 366 7.28 12.52 -19.20
CA SER A 366 8.53 12.43 -18.45
C SER A 366 8.79 10.99 -17.97
N PHE A 367 7.79 10.33 -17.39
CA PHE A 367 7.92 8.94 -16.96
C PHE A 367 8.18 7.97 -18.09
N ARG A 368 7.51 8.15 -19.24
CA ARG A 368 7.74 7.31 -20.42
C ARG A 368 9.19 7.42 -20.89
N ARG A 369 9.76 8.62 -20.96
CA ARG A 369 11.17 8.82 -21.34
C ARG A 369 12.13 8.20 -20.33
N GLN A 370 11.83 8.26 -19.04
CA GLN A 370 12.64 7.59 -18.01
C GLN A 370 12.60 6.07 -18.18
N THR A 371 11.43 5.49 -18.45
CA THR A 371 11.31 4.05 -18.71
C THR A 371 12.03 3.63 -20.00
N GLU A 372 11.95 4.43 -21.07
CA GLU A 372 12.70 4.20 -22.31
C GLU A 372 14.23 4.23 -22.12
N LEU A 373 14.72 5.09 -21.22
CA LEU A 373 16.13 5.17 -20.87
C LEU A 373 16.61 3.90 -20.16
N VAL A 374 15.85 3.44 -19.15
CA VAL A 374 16.13 2.20 -18.41
C VAL A 374 16.02 0.99 -19.34
N GLY A 375 15.01 0.95 -20.22
CA GLY A 375 14.84 -0.12 -21.19
C GLY A 375 16.02 -0.22 -22.16
N TYR A 376 16.55 0.92 -22.64
CA TYR A 376 17.73 0.92 -23.50
C TYR A 376 18.99 0.46 -22.77
N LEU A 377 19.16 0.85 -21.50
CA LEU A 377 20.26 0.37 -20.67
C LEU A 377 20.19 -1.15 -20.49
N GLN A 378 19.01 -1.68 -20.19
CA GLN A 378 18.80 -3.12 -20.04
C GLN A 378 19.12 -3.87 -21.34
N GLN A 379 18.62 -3.39 -22.47
CA GLN A 379 18.93 -3.96 -23.79
C GLN A 379 20.44 -3.92 -24.09
N THR A 380 21.13 -2.85 -23.69
CA THR A 380 22.59 -2.73 -23.86
C THR A 380 23.34 -3.77 -23.04
N ILE A 381 22.88 -4.05 -21.82
CA ILE A 381 23.45 -5.09 -20.96
C ILE A 381 23.20 -6.48 -21.56
N ASP A 382 21.96 -6.76 -21.96
CA ASP A 382 21.56 -8.07 -22.50
C ASP A 382 22.27 -8.37 -23.83
N CYS A 383 22.45 -7.36 -24.68
CA CYS A 383 23.12 -7.47 -25.98
C CYS A 383 24.62 -7.11 -25.94
N TYR A 384 25.26 -7.05 -24.77
CA TYR A 384 26.64 -6.58 -24.64
C TYR A 384 27.62 -7.31 -25.56
N ARG A 385 27.52 -8.64 -25.68
CA ARG A 385 28.39 -9.44 -26.56
C ARG A 385 28.31 -9.00 -28.02
N LEU A 386 27.09 -8.83 -28.54
CA LEU A 386 26.86 -8.32 -29.89
C LEU A 386 27.48 -6.93 -30.09
N ILE A 387 27.34 -6.04 -29.11
CA ILE A 387 27.89 -4.68 -29.21
C ILE A 387 29.42 -4.71 -29.25
N ALA A 388 30.03 -5.57 -28.44
CA ALA A 388 31.48 -5.76 -28.40
C ALA A 388 32.00 -6.38 -29.70
N ASP A 389 31.36 -7.45 -30.17
CA ASP A 389 31.78 -8.20 -31.37
C ASP A 389 31.71 -7.34 -32.64
N TYR A 390 30.70 -6.47 -32.75
CA TYR A 390 30.53 -5.56 -33.90
C TYR A 390 31.20 -4.18 -33.70
N ALA A 391 31.97 -3.99 -32.63
CA ALA A 391 32.63 -2.73 -32.28
C ALA A 391 31.70 -1.49 -32.27
N GLN A 392 30.42 -1.66 -31.91
CA GLN A 392 29.39 -0.61 -31.95
C GLN A 392 29.31 0.23 -30.67
N GLY A 393 30.29 0.12 -29.76
CA GLY A 393 30.31 0.84 -28.48
C GLY A 393 30.01 2.36 -28.61
N PRO A 394 30.71 3.11 -29.48
CA PRO A 394 30.45 4.55 -29.65
C PRO A 394 29.02 4.87 -30.12
N THR A 395 28.47 4.08 -31.05
CA THR A 395 27.11 4.27 -31.57
C THR A 395 26.06 4.09 -30.47
N VAL A 396 26.22 3.05 -29.64
CA VAL A 396 25.33 2.76 -28.51
C VAL A 396 25.40 3.86 -27.45
N VAL A 397 26.60 4.34 -27.14
CA VAL A 397 26.81 5.45 -26.19
C VAL A 397 26.17 6.74 -26.70
N ASN A 398 26.31 7.07 -27.99
CA ASN A 398 25.67 8.25 -28.58
C ASN A 398 24.12 8.15 -28.52
N ALA A 399 23.56 7.00 -28.89
CA ALA A 399 22.12 6.77 -28.80
C ALA A 399 21.60 6.83 -27.34
N PHE A 400 22.38 6.35 -26.37
CA PHE A 400 22.07 6.50 -24.95
C PHE A 400 22.12 7.98 -24.52
N SER A 401 23.14 8.73 -24.95
CA SER A 401 23.25 10.16 -24.69
C SER A 401 22.06 10.95 -25.23
N ASP A 402 21.52 10.59 -26.40
CA ASP A 402 20.34 11.25 -26.97
C ASP A 402 19.07 10.93 -26.17
N LYS A 403 18.93 9.70 -25.67
CA LYS A 403 17.86 9.33 -24.74
C LYS A 403 17.96 10.08 -23.41
N ILE A 404 19.17 10.29 -22.88
CA ILE A 404 19.39 11.10 -21.68
C ILE A 404 18.91 12.54 -21.92
N LYS A 405 19.30 13.16 -23.04
CA LYS A 405 18.85 14.52 -23.40
C LYS A 405 17.32 14.59 -23.49
N ALA A 406 16.69 13.64 -24.18
CA ALA A 406 15.23 13.59 -24.31
C ALA A 406 14.51 13.39 -22.96
N CYS A 407 15.11 12.62 -22.04
CA CYS A 407 14.60 12.44 -20.68
C CYS A 407 14.72 13.73 -19.87
N ASN A 408 15.87 14.40 -19.92
CA ASN A 408 16.13 15.67 -19.24
C ASN A 408 15.20 16.77 -19.76
N ASP A 409 15.00 16.88 -21.07
CA ASP A 409 14.10 17.87 -21.68
C ASP A 409 12.64 17.64 -21.24
N ALA A 410 12.20 16.39 -21.18
CA ALA A 410 10.85 16.06 -20.72
C ALA A 410 10.68 16.36 -19.22
N GLY A 411 11.70 16.04 -18.40
CA GLY A 411 11.74 16.36 -16.98
C GLY A 411 11.71 17.86 -16.72
N LEU A 412 12.54 18.64 -17.43
CA LEU A 412 12.59 20.09 -17.32
C LEU A 412 11.23 20.73 -17.67
N ARG A 413 10.60 20.30 -18.77
CA ARG A 413 9.28 20.82 -19.17
C ARG A 413 8.19 20.50 -18.14
N ALA A 414 8.26 19.33 -17.50
CA ALA A 414 7.34 18.98 -16.42
C ALA A 414 7.60 19.83 -15.16
N ALA A 415 8.88 20.01 -14.78
CA ALA A 415 9.28 20.81 -13.63
C ALA A 415 8.92 22.29 -13.78
N LEU A 416 9.15 22.90 -14.95
CA LEU A 416 8.75 24.28 -15.23
C LEU A 416 7.23 24.46 -15.12
N TRP A 417 6.46 23.50 -15.62
CA TRP A 417 5.01 23.52 -15.53
C TRP A 417 4.52 23.40 -14.08
N GLU A 418 5.16 22.53 -13.31
CA GLU A 418 4.89 22.30 -11.88
C GLU A 418 5.25 23.51 -11.03
N MET A 419 6.39 24.16 -11.31
CA MET A 419 6.81 25.39 -10.64
C MET A 419 5.73 26.46 -10.74
N THR A 420 5.14 26.65 -11.92
CA THR A 420 4.04 27.62 -12.09
C THR A 420 2.83 27.27 -11.22
N ASN A 421 2.49 25.98 -11.09
CA ASN A 421 1.37 25.54 -10.25
C ASN A 421 1.66 25.87 -8.78
N GLN A 422 2.86 25.53 -8.31
CA GLN A 422 3.25 25.75 -6.92
C GLN A 422 3.26 27.23 -6.53
N HIS A 423 3.58 28.15 -7.46
CA HIS A 423 3.60 29.59 -7.17
C HIS A 423 2.20 30.24 -7.09
N PHE A 424 1.16 29.59 -7.61
CA PHE A 424 -0.19 30.15 -7.59
C PHE A 424 -0.73 30.30 -6.16
N ALA A 425 -0.49 29.31 -5.29
CA ALA A 425 -1.02 29.35 -3.93
C ALA A 425 -0.37 30.41 -3.01
N PRO A 426 0.97 30.59 -2.99
CA PRO A 426 1.62 31.69 -2.31
C PRO A 426 1.12 33.07 -2.77
N LEU A 427 0.87 33.24 -4.07
CA LEU A 427 0.28 34.47 -4.61
C LEU A 427 -1.09 34.73 -3.99
N MET A 428 -1.99 33.73 -4.01
CA MET A 428 -3.31 33.85 -3.38
C MET A 428 -3.22 34.12 -1.87
N ARG A 429 -2.30 33.46 -1.16
CA ARG A 429 -2.03 33.75 0.26
C ARG A 429 -1.68 35.21 0.49
N THR A 430 -0.75 35.77 -0.31
CA THR A 430 -0.36 37.17 -0.18
C THR A 430 -1.49 38.14 -0.49
N LEU A 431 -2.35 37.82 -1.47
CA LEU A 431 -3.53 38.61 -1.80
C LEU A 431 -4.57 38.59 -0.68
N ILE A 432 -4.82 37.43 -0.07
CA ILE A 432 -5.73 37.28 1.09
C ILE A 432 -5.24 38.10 2.29
N CYS A 433 -3.94 38.03 2.61
CA CYS A 433 -3.39 38.78 3.72
C CYS A 433 -3.40 40.29 3.45
N GLY A 434 -3.03 40.69 2.24
CA GLY A 434 -3.04 42.09 1.82
C GLY A 434 -4.43 42.70 1.82
N SER A 435 -5.44 41.97 1.30
CA SER A 435 -6.82 42.44 1.30
C SER A 435 -7.39 42.55 2.71
N PHE A 436 -7.10 41.60 3.60
CA PHE A 436 -7.51 41.67 5.00
C PHE A 436 -6.96 42.91 5.71
N ILE A 437 -5.66 43.22 5.53
CA ILE A 437 -5.03 44.40 6.12
C ILE A 437 -5.68 45.68 5.59
N LEU A 438 -5.92 45.77 4.27
CA LEU A 438 -6.56 46.92 3.64
C LEU A 438 -8.00 47.15 4.13
N LEU A 439 -8.70 46.12 4.57
CA LEU A 439 -10.07 46.26 5.09
C LEU A 439 -10.09 46.62 6.57
N THR A 440 -9.16 46.07 7.35
CA THR A 440 -9.16 46.21 8.82
C THR A 440 -8.43 47.44 9.33
N PHE A 441 -7.51 48.04 8.54
CA PHE A 441 -6.75 49.21 9.01
C PHE A 441 -7.64 50.42 9.30
N GLN A 442 -8.76 50.59 8.58
CA GLN A 442 -9.68 51.71 8.79
C GLN A 442 -10.35 51.64 10.17
N ASN A 443 -10.61 50.43 10.67
CA ASN A 443 -11.20 50.22 11.99
C ASN A 443 -10.21 50.57 13.13
N ILE A 444 -8.90 50.40 12.90
CA ILE A 444 -7.86 50.81 13.86
C ILE A 444 -7.80 52.33 13.98
N LEU A 445 -7.88 53.03 12.84
CA LEU A 445 -7.96 54.50 12.83
C LEU A 445 -9.20 55.01 13.60
N GLY A 446 -10.25 54.18 13.66
CA GLY A 446 -11.46 54.41 14.46
C GLY A 446 -11.37 54.08 15.95
N GLY A 447 -10.22 53.60 16.46
CA GLY A 447 -9.99 53.37 17.90
C GLY A 447 -10.11 51.92 18.39
N ALA A 448 -10.15 50.92 17.50
CA ALA A 448 -10.16 49.51 17.88
C ALA A 448 -8.86 49.06 18.62
N PRO A 449 -8.93 48.09 19.55
CA PRO A 449 -7.77 47.62 20.29
C PRO A 449 -6.72 46.96 19.39
N LEU A 450 -5.45 47.28 19.64
CA LEU A 450 -4.33 46.85 18.79
C LEU A 450 -4.10 45.33 18.82
N GLY A 451 -4.36 44.65 19.95
CA GLY A 451 -4.20 43.20 20.04
C GLY A 451 -5.20 42.43 19.18
N GLU A 452 -6.44 42.90 19.07
CA GLU A 452 -7.44 42.32 18.17
C GLU A 452 -6.98 42.42 16.71
N PHE A 453 -6.38 43.54 16.30
CA PHE A 453 -5.82 43.67 14.96
C PHE A 453 -4.64 42.72 14.72
N VAL A 454 -3.66 42.70 15.63
CA VAL A 454 -2.45 41.85 15.49
C VAL A 454 -2.83 40.37 15.45
N THR A 455 -3.80 39.95 16.25
CA THR A 455 -4.29 38.57 16.25
C THR A 455 -5.11 38.25 15.01
N GLY A 456 -5.91 39.18 14.50
CA GLY A 456 -6.62 39.04 13.23
C GLY A 456 -5.66 38.87 12.04
N VAL A 457 -4.58 39.66 11.97
CA VAL A 457 -3.55 39.52 10.92
C VAL A 457 -2.82 38.20 11.04
N ALA A 458 -2.46 37.78 12.26
CA ALA A 458 -1.82 36.48 12.50
C ALA A 458 -2.74 35.31 12.08
N LEU A 459 -4.04 35.40 12.37
CA LEU A 459 -5.05 34.43 11.99
C LEU A 459 -5.20 34.32 10.47
N CYS A 460 -5.34 35.44 9.77
CA CYS A 460 -5.46 35.48 8.31
C CYS A 460 -4.20 34.95 7.61
N THR A 461 -3.02 35.28 8.13
CA THR A 461 -1.75 34.73 7.63
C THR A 461 -1.74 33.21 7.73
N LYS A 462 -2.26 32.67 8.82
CA LYS A 462 -2.29 31.23 9.09
C LYS A 462 -3.35 30.50 8.30
N ILE A 463 -4.53 31.10 8.12
CA ILE A 463 -5.55 30.63 7.17
C ILE A 463 -4.97 30.55 5.75
N GLY A 464 -4.25 31.59 5.32
CA GLY A 464 -3.57 31.61 4.03
C GLY A 464 -2.53 30.49 3.87
N HIS A 465 -1.74 30.21 4.91
CA HIS A 465 -0.82 29.06 4.92
C HIS A 465 -1.55 27.71 4.91
N CYS A 466 -2.69 27.58 5.58
CA CYS A 466 -3.52 26.37 5.50
C CYS A 466 -4.03 26.14 4.08
N TYR A 467 -4.51 27.18 3.39
CA TYR A 467 -4.90 27.08 1.99
C TYR A 467 -3.74 26.67 1.09
N GLU A 468 -2.58 27.30 1.25
CA GLU A 468 -1.37 26.96 0.52
C GLU A 468 -0.96 25.49 0.74
N SER A 469 -1.00 25.03 2.00
CA SER A 469 -0.72 23.64 2.36
C SER A 469 -1.69 22.67 1.70
N VAL A 470 -3.01 22.92 1.80
CA VAL A 470 -4.04 22.07 1.16
C VAL A 470 -3.84 22.00 -0.34
N TYR A 471 -3.61 23.15 -0.98
CA TYR A 471 -3.35 23.22 -2.42
C TYR A 471 -2.13 22.39 -2.83
N ASN A 472 -1.01 22.55 -2.11
CA ASN A 472 0.20 21.78 -2.37
C ASN A 472 -0.01 20.27 -2.14
N GLN A 473 -0.82 19.86 -1.16
CA GLN A 473 -1.16 18.45 -0.99
C GLN A 473 -2.03 17.90 -2.14
N VAL A 474 -2.98 18.70 -2.66
CA VAL A 474 -3.79 18.30 -3.83
C VAL A 474 -2.92 18.16 -5.09
N LEU A 475 -1.95 19.06 -5.30
CA LEU A 475 -0.96 18.94 -6.37
C LEU A 475 -0.13 17.65 -6.26
N ARG A 476 0.26 17.25 -5.04
CA ARG A 476 0.96 15.97 -4.83
C ARG A 476 0.10 14.77 -5.20
N ILE A 477 -1.20 14.78 -4.83
CA ILE A 477 -2.15 13.73 -5.24
C ILE A 477 -2.27 13.65 -6.75
N GLU A 478 -2.30 14.80 -7.42
CA GLU A 478 -2.34 14.87 -8.88
C GLU A 478 -1.09 14.22 -9.52
N GLN A 479 0.10 14.42 -8.95
CA GLN A 479 1.33 13.79 -9.42
C GLN A 479 1.28 12.26 -9.31
N ALA A 480 0.57 11.74 -8.31
CA ALA A 480 0.36 10.31 -8.11
C ALA A 480 -0.66 9.67 -9.07
N MET A 481 -1.31 10.43 -9.94
CA MET A 481 -2.27 9.89 -10.92
C MET A 481 -1.60 9.04 -12.01
N ALA A 482 -0.47 9.49 -12.55
CA ALA A 482 0.25 8.73 -13.58
C ALA A 482 0.82 7.40 -13.03
N PRO A 483 1.48 7.37 -11.84
CA PRO A 483 1.88 6.12 -11.20
C PRO A 483 0.69 5.21 -10.87
N LEU A 484 -0.44 5.77 -10.39
CA LEU A 484 -1.66 4.99 -10.14
C LEU A 484 -2.12 4.29 -11.41
N HIS A 485 -2.21 5.01 -12.53
CA HIS A 485 -2.64 4.45 -13.80
C HIS A 485 -1.73 3.28 -14.25
N ASN A 486 -0.41 3.43 -14.14
CA ASN A 486 0.53 2.36 -14.48
C ASN A 486 0.35 1.13 -13.57
N VAL A 487 0.28 1.34 -12.25
CA VAL A 487 0.10 0.24 -11.28
C VAL A 487 -1.22 -0.48 -11.52
N VAL A 488 -2.31 0.26 -11.77
CA VAL A 488 -3.63 -0.31 -12.09
C VAL A 488 -3.60 -1.09 -13.40
N PHE A 489 -2.91 -0.60 -14.42
CA PHE A 489 -2.74 -1.32 -15.68
C PHE A 489 -2.07 -2.67 -15.46
N TYR A 490 -0.90 -2.69 -14.81
CA TYR A 490 -0.16 -3.95 -14.59
C TYR A 490 -0.90 -4.91 -13.65
N MET A 491 -1.54 -4.41 -12.58
CA MET A 491 -2.27 -5.27 -11.63
C MET A 491 -3.48 -6.01 -12.26
N ASN A 492 -4.05 -5.46 -13.34
CA ASN A 492 -5.24 -6.02 -13.99
C ASN A 492 -4.96 -6.77 -15.30
N LEU A 493 -3.69 -6.96 -15.67
CA LEU A 493 -3.35 -7.79 -16.84
C LEU A 493 -3.76 -9.26 -16.63
N PRO A 494 -4.20 -9.95 -17.70
CA PRO A 494 -4.71 -11.32 -17.60
C PRO A 494 -3.63 -12.33 -17.19
N VAL A 495 -4.07 -13.33 -16.42
CA VAL A 495 -3.23 -14.36 -15.82
C VAL A 495 -3.55 -15.75 -16.40
N ASP A 496 -2.58 -16.66 -16.33
CA ASP A 496 -2.71 -18.05 -16.82
C ASP A 496 -3.39 -19.01 -15.81
N VAL A 497 -3.60 -18.57 -14.56
CA VAL A 497 -4.11 -19.42 -13.47
C VAL A 497 -5.49 -20.01 -13.78
N PRO A 498 -6.47 -19.26 -14.32
CA PRO A 498 -7.79 -19.84 -14.66
C PRO A 498 -7.71 -20.96 -15.70
N GLU A 499 -6.79 -20.87 -16.67
CA GLU A 499 -6.57 -21.92 -17.65
C GLU A 499 -5.91 -23.15 -17.02
N ARG A 500 -4.90 -22.93 -16.15
CA ARG A 500 -4.26 -24.00 -15.38
C ARG A 500 -5.26 -24.72 -14.47
N MET A 501 -6.16 -23.98 -13.85
CA MET A 501 -7.24 -24.53 -13.03
C MET A 501 -8.18 -25.41 -13.85
N LYS A 502 -8.68 -24.93 -14.99
CA LYS A 502 -9.56 -25.72 -15.88
C LYS A 502 -8.89 -27.03 -16.31
N ASN A 503 -7.62 -26.97 -16.70
CA ASN A 503 -6.84 -28.15 -17.08
C ASN A 503 -6.65 -29.11 -15.90
N SER A 504 -6.30 -28.58 -14.72
CA SER A 504 -6.11 -29.39 -13.51
C SER A 504 -7.40 -30.09 -13.08
N ARG A 505 -8.55 -29.39 -13.10
CA ARG A 505 -9.86 -29.99 -12.76
C ARG A 505 -10.22 -31.12 -13.71
N ARG A 506 -10.06 -30.90 -15.02
CA ARG A 506 -10.30 -31.94 -16.03
C ARG A 506 -9.44 -33.18 -15.79
N LEU A 507 -8.14 -33.00 -15.52
CA LEU A 507 -7.22 -34.11 -15.27
C LEU A 507 -7.57 -34.87 -13.98
N LEU A 508 -7.97 -34.18 -12.91
CA LEU A 508 -8.41 -34.81 -11.67
C LEU A 508 -9.69 -35.63 -11.87
N GLU A 509 -10.66 -35.12 -12.64
CA GLU A 509 -11.89 -35.84 -12.98
C GLU A 509 -11.61 -37.11 -13.80
N GLU A 510 -10.76 -37.01 -14.83
CA GLU A 510 -10.36 -38.15 -15.66
C GLU A 510 -9.62 -39.20 -14.83
N ALA A 511 -8.67 -38.78 -13.99
CA ALA A 511 -7.95 -39.67 -13.07
C ALA A 511 -8.90 -40.34 -12.08
N GLY A 512 -9.90 -39.62 -11.56
CA GLY A 512 -10.92 -40.18 -10.67
C GLY A 512 -11.79 -41.24 -11.37
N LYS A 513 -12.20 -41.02 -12.62
CA LYS A 513 -12.95 -41.99 -13.43
C LYS A 513 -12.13 -43.25 -13.69
N LEU A 514 -10.87 -43.11 -14.10
CA LEU A 514 -9.96 -44.24 -14.33
C LEU A 514 -9.73 -45.07 -13.06
N ARG A 515 -9.61 -44.41 -11.90
CA ARG A 515 -9.46 -45.08 -10.61
C ARG A 515 -10.70 -45.89 -10.24
N LYS A 516 -11.90 -45.33 -10.40
CA LYS A 516 -13.17 -46.07 -10.18
C LYS A 516 -13.28 -47.30 -11.10
N LEU A 517 -12.90 -47.16 -12.36
CA LEU A 517 -12.86 -48.29 -13.31
C LEU A 517 -11.83 -49.36 -12.91
N ALA A 518 -10.65 -48.96 -12.41
CA ALA A 518 -9.63 -49.89 -11.94
C ALA A 518 -10.08 -50.65 -10.69
N VAL A 519 -10.77 -50.00 -9.75
CA VAL A 519 -11.36 -50.64 -8.58
C VAL A 519 -12.46 -51.63 -9.00
N ALA A 520 -13.36 -51.24 -9.91
CA ALA A 520 -14.41 -52.11 -10.42
C ALA A 520 -13.86 -53.38 -11.13
N ARG A 521 -12.78 -53.23 -11.92
CA ARG A 521 -12.09 -54.37 -12.54
C ARG A 521 -11.43 -55.29 -11.52
N ARG A 522 -10.87 -54.75 -10.43
CA ARG A 522 -10.29 -55.57 -9.36
C ARG A 522 -11.38 -56.35 -8.63
N SER A 523 -12.52 -55.73 -8.34
CA SER A 523 -13.64 -56.45 -7.71
C SER A 523 -14.20 -57.56 -8.59
N SER A 524 -14.26 -57.38 -9.92
CA SER A 524 -14.77 -58.41 -10.84
C SER A 524 -13.82 -59.59 -11.11
N VAL A 525 -12.54 -59.44 -10.81
CA VAL A 525 -11.53 -60.53 -10.95
C VAL A 525 -11.43 -61.35 -9.66
N VAL A 526 -11.87 -60.79 -8.53
CA VAL A 526 -11.85 -61.45 -7.21
C VAL A 526 -13.19 -62.16 -6.90
N SER A 527 -14.28 -61.77 -7.57
CA SER A 527 -15.55 -62.51 -7.63
C SER A 527 -15.50 -63.61 -8.68
#